data_AF-A0A2G6HIR3-F1
#
_entry.id   AF-A0A2G6HIR3-F1
#
_cell.length_a   1.000
_cell.length_b   1.000
_cell.length_c   1.000
_cell.angle_alpha   90.00
_cell.angle_beta   90.00
_cell.angle_gamma   90.00
#
_symmetry.space_group_name_H-M   'P 1'
#
loop_
_entity.id
_entity.type
_entity.pdbx_description
1 polymer ?
#
loop_
_entity_poly.entity_id
_entity_poly.type
_entity_poly.pdbx_seq_one_letter_code
_entity_poly.pdbx_strand_id
1 'polypeptide(L)'
;MGTKNMSRETESLSHLLAAKSADNAWQKPQIFSLSEASDRSRLEELLKSGAVRAVHDHISYAIEELCDISQPAQKDSKTPEDVAAFARSIGAAKYETYGVWVYYPWSGQLVHMPEKNALRQLRTSRNRNLVNAAEQTALYSATILVVGLSVGSSAVEMLVSQGIGGRFVLADMDIIEPSNLNRIKLPYAEVGVHKVDAMAKKISETDPYIEQIHYKDGLTEKNLARIMNEHRPDVIIDEMDSLSMKITLRKAAKENGVAVLMATDDGDNAILDIERYDQNPDQELFDGRIPSEILEKILSGAFSRPEIGRVIGEYFVGFEHVPLRMLESLAEVGKTLPSWPQLAGAATLSGVGLAYAAKKIILDYPLHAGRHIFDIDAELNPEVKTEEYQVKMRQFFERGARD
;
A
#
# COMPACT_ATOMS: atom_id res chain seq x y z
N MET A 1 41.87 49.09 27.01
CA MET A 1 41.82 47.62 26.91
C MET A 1 40.58 47.15 27.66
N GLY A 2 39.47 46.98 26.95
CA GLY A 2 38.25 46.37 27.48
C GLY A 2 37.85 45.26 26.53
N THR A 3 38.20 44.03 26.88
CA THR A 3 37.90 42.82 26.12
C THR A 3 36.39 42.63 26.10
N LYS A 4 35.77 42.86 24.94
CA LYS A 4 34.39 42.48 24.66
C LYS A 4 34.26 40.97 24.84
N ASN A 5 33.39 40.58 25.77
CA ASN A 5 32.84 39.25 25.94
C ASN A 5 32.47 38.65 24.58
N MET A 6 33.21 37.62 24.16
CA MET A 6 32.75 36.61 23.23
C MET A 6 32.41 35.36 24.03
N SER A 7 31.31 35.39 24.77
CA SER A 7 30.60 34.17 25.15
C SER A 7 29.80 33.74 23.92
N ARG A 8 30.41 32.93 23.05
CA ARG A 8 29.63 32.05 22.16
C ARG A 8 28.92 31.08 23.10
N GLU A 9 27.65 31.35 23.38
CA GLU A 9 26.76 30.37 24.00
C GLU A 9 26.81 29.11 23.12
N THR A 10 27.34 28.03 23.67
CA THR A 10 27.17 26.69 23.12
C THR A 10 25.67 26.39 23.12
N GLU A 11 25.01 26.52 21.97
CA GLU A 11 23.69 25.93 21.78
C GLU A 11 23.77 24.46 22.20
N SER A 12 22.88 24.04 23.11
CA SER A 12 22.90 22.67 23.59
C SER A 12 22.65 21.72 22.43
N LEU A 13 23.29 20.55 22.44
CA LEU A 13 23.07 19.51 21.43
C LEU A 13 21.57 19.20 21.25
N SER A 14 20.79 19.24 22.34
CA SER A 14 19.34 19.07 22.29
C SER A 14 18.62 20.16 21.50
N HIS A 15 19.02 21.43 21.65
CA HIS A 15 18.47 22.55 20.90
C HIS A 15 18.80 22.44 19.41
N LEU A 16 20.06 22.09 19.10
CA LEU A 16 20.51 21.84 17.72
C LEU A 16 19.74 20.71 17.05
N LEU A 17 19.48 19.61 17.77
CA LEU A 17 18.70 18.48 17.27
C LEU A 17 17.22 18.84 17.06
N ALA A 18 16.60 19.56 18.01
CA ALA A 18 15.20 19.97 17.90
C ALA A 18 14.97 20.93 16.71
N ALA A 19 15.85 21.92 16.53
CA ALA A 19 15.78 22.87 15.41
C ALA A 19 16.02 22.22 14.03
N LYS A 20 16.53 20.98 14.00
CA LYS A 20 16.76 20.19 12.79
C LYS A 20 15.71 19.09 12.57
N SER A 21 14.73 18.94 13.48
CA SER A 21 13.61 18.03 13.25
C SER A 21 12.80 18.52 12.06
N ALA A 22 12.72 17.72 11.00
CA ALA A 22 11.96 18.07 9.81
C ALA A 22 10.49 17.67 10.03
N ASP A 23 9.57 18.55 9.63
CA ASP A 23 8.20 18.12 9.35
C ASP A 23 8.27 17.17 8.16
N ASN A 24 8.00 15.89 8.43
CA ASN A 24 8.06 14.82 7.45
C ASN A 24 6.64 14.41 7.02
N ALA A 25 5.64 15.30 7.13
CA ALA A 25 4.32 15.06 6.55
C ALA A 25 4.37 15.05 5.02
N TRP A 26 3.45 14.32 4.39
CA TRP A 26 3.30 14.36 2.95
C TRP A 26 2.72 15.70 2.49
N GLN A 27 3.22 16.21 1.37
CA GLN A 27 2.69 17.39 0.68
C GLN A 27 2.62 17.07 -0.80
N LYS A 28 1.60 17.56 -1.52
CA LYS A 28 1.45 17.24 -2.94
C LYS A 28 2.72 17.59 -3.75
N PRO A 29 3.26 16.68 -4.57
CA PRO A 29 4.39 16.99 -5.45
C PRO A 29 4.08 18.19 -6.35
N GLN A 30 5.08 19.04 -6.56
CA GLN A 30 4.96 20.16 -7.50
C GLN A 30 5.49 19.73 -8.85
N ILE A 31 4.67 19.82 -9.89
CA ILE A 31 5.01 19.42 -11.25
C ILE A 31 5.16 20.68 -12.10
N PHE A 32 6.24 20.77 -12.88
CA PHE A 32 6.59 21.90 -13.74
C PHE A 32 6.83 21.42 -15.17
N SER A 33 6.09 21.93 -16.14
CA SER A 33 6.41 21.73 -17.56
C SER A 33 7.20 22.93 -18.09
N LEU A 34 8.44 22.72 -18.54
CA LEU A 34 9.23 23.83 -19.09
C LEU A 34 8.76 24.28 -20.48
N SER A 35 7.78 23.58 -21.07
CA SER A 35 7.06 24.11 -22.23
C SER A 35 6.24 25.36 -21.85
N GLU A 36 5.77 25.48 -20.60
CA GLU A 36 4.95 26.57 -20.09
C GLU A 36 5.78 27.66 -19.42
N ALA A 37 5.56 28.93 -19.81
CA ALA A 37 6.33 30.06 -19.28
C ALA A 37 6.12 30.28 -17.78
N SER A 38 4.90 30.06 -17.28
CA SER A 38 4.59 30.19 -15.85
C SER A 38 5.34 29.17 -14.99
N ASP A 39 5.47 27.93 -15.48
CA ASP A 39 6.15 26.87 -14.75
C ASP A 39 7.67 27.06 -14.76
N ARG A 40 8.24 27.61 -15.84
CA ARG A 40 9.65 28.04 -15.84
C ARG A 40 9.92 29.06 -14.72
N SER A 41 9.10 30.10 -14.62
CA SER A 41 9.26 31.12 -13.58
C SER A 41 9.11 30.55 -12.17
N ARG A 42 8.13 29.66 -11.95
CA ARG A 42 7.93 28.99 -10.65
C ARG A 42 9.09 28.07 -10.29
N LEU A 43 9.65 27.34 -11.26
CA LEU A 43 10.81 26.48 -11.02
C LEU A 43 12.06 27.30 -10.69
N GLU A 44 12.29 28.42 -11.39
CA GLU A 44 13.39 29.33 -11.07
C GLU A 44 13.28 29.89 -9.65
N GLU A 45 12.07 30.25 -9.21
CA GLU A 45 11.82 30.70 -7.84
C GLU A 45 12.11 29.59 -6.83
N LEU A 46 11.64 28.37 -7.10
CA LEU A 46 11.89 27.20 -6.26
C LEU A 46 13.40 26.93 -6.11
N LEU A 47 14.16 27.00 -7.21
CA LEU A 47 15.61 26.83 -7.19
C LEU A 47 16.31 27.93 -6.37
N LYS A 48 15.87 29.19 -6.51
CA LYS A 48 16.41 30.33 -5.74
C LYS A 48 16.07 30.27 -4.25
N SER A 49 14.99 29.60 -3.86
CA SER A 49 14.57 29.48 -2.45
C SER A 49 15.53 28.64 -1.59
N GLY A 50 16.37 27.81 -2.20
CA GLY A 50 17.22 26.84 -1.50
C GLY A 50 16.49 25.58 -1.01
N ALA A 51 15.20 25.42 -1.35
CA ALA A 51 14.41 24.24 -0.97
C ALA A 51 14.78 22.96 -1.74
N VAL A 52 15.37 23.10 -2.93
CA VAL A 52 15.91 21.98 -3.72
C VAL A 52 17.26 21.57 -3.16
N ARG A 53 17.33 20.36 -2.61
CA ARG A 53 18.54 19.77 -2.01
C ARG A 53 19.34 18.96 -3.02
N ALA A 54 18.67 18.38 -4.02
CA ALA A 54 19.31 17.60 -5.07
C ALA A 54 18.45 17.59 -6.33
N VAL A 55 19.12 17.49 -7.48
CA VAL A 55 18.52 17.48 -8.82
C VAL A 55 18.91 16.18 -9.51
N HIS A 56 17.92 15.46 -10.05
CA HIS A 56 18.09 14.21 -10.77
C HIS A 56 17.55 14.35 -12.18
N ASP A 57 18.43 14.30 -13.17
CA ASP A 57 18.05 14.32 -14.58
C ASP A 57 18.48 13.04 -15.28
N HIS A 58 17.48 12.19 -15.54
CA HIS A 58 17.65 10.88 -16.17
C HIS A 58 16.69 10.70 -17.35
N ILE A 59 16.21 11.81 -17.94
CA ILE A 59 15.20 11.77 -19.01
C ILE A 59 15.71 11.05 -20.27
N SER A 60 17.02 11.09 -20.51
CA SER A 60 17.66 10.39 -21.64
C SER A 60 17.44 8.88 -21.59
N TYR A 61 17.55 8.25 -20.42
CA TYR A 61 17.27 6.83 -20.25
C TYR A 61 15.81 6.50 -20.58
N ALA A 62 14.87 7.38 -20.18
CA ALA A 62 13.46 7.20 -20.48
C ALA A 62 13.17 7.32 -21.99
N ILE A 63 13.81 8.27 -22.69
CA ILE A 63 13.67 8.43 -24.14
C ILE A 63 14.21 7.20 -24.88
N GLU A 64 15.37 6.68 -24.46
CA GLU A 64 15.96 5.48 -25.04
C GLU A 64 15.06 4.25 -24.85
N GLU A 65 14.52 4.04 -23.64
CA GLU A 65 13.63 2.91 -23.37
C GLU A 65 12.26 3.08 -24.08
N LEU A 66 11.75 4.31 -24.25
CA LEU A 66 10.58 4.58 -25.10
C LEU A 66 10.85 4.25 -26.57
N CYS A 67 12.06 4.53 -27.06
CA CYS A 67 12.49 4.14 -28.41
C CYS A 67 12.40 2.61 -28.55
N ASP A 68 12.94 1.86 -27.58
CA ASP A 68 12.87 0.40 -27.54
C ASP A 68 11.43 -0.13 -27.52
N ILE A 69 10.57 0.50 -26.73
CA ILE A 69 9.15 0.13 -26.63
C ILE A 69 8.42 0.37 -27.97
N SER A 70 8.80 1.42 -28.71
CA SER A 70 8.19 1.79 -29.98
C SER A 70 8.71 0.97 -31.17
N GLN A 71 9.99 0.57 -31.12
CA GLN A 71 10.71 -0.11 -32.20
C GLN A 71 11.46 -1.35 -31.67
N PRO A 72 10.76 -2.35 -31.08
CA PRO A 72 11.41 -3.45 -30.37
C PRO A 72 12.31 -4.31 -31.26
N ALA A 73 12.00 -4.43 -32.55
CA ALA A 73 12.82 -5.17 -33.51
C ALA A 73 14.21 -4.55 -33.75
N GLN A 74 14.39 -3.27 -33.40
CA GLN A 74 15.64 -2.53 -33.58
C GLN A 74 16.39 -2.34 -32.25
N LYS A 75 15.87 -2.83 -31.12
CA LYS A 75 16.44 -2.58 -29.78
C LYS A 75 17.95 -2.82 -29.69
N ASP A 76 18.42 -3.93 -30.25
CA ASP A 76 19.83 -4.36 -30.17
C ASP A 76 20.68 -3.82 -31.34
N SER A 77 20.07 -3.18 -32.34
CA SER A 77 20.74 -2.65 -33.52
C SER A 77 20.61 -1.13 -33.71
N LYS A 78 19.83 -0.46 -32.86
CA LYS A 78 19.61 0.99 -32.89
C LYS A 78 20.91 1.74 -32.68
N THR A 79 21.09 2.80 -33.44
CA THR A 79 22.21 3.74 -33.33
C THR A 79 21.80 4.96 -32.51
N PRO A 80 22.76 5.78 -32.04
CA PRO A 80 22.44 7.07 -31.42
C PRO A 80 21.60 8.00 -32.31
N GLU A 81 21.74 7.91 -33.64
CA GLU A 81 20.92 8.70 -34.57
C GLU A 81 19.47 8.21 -34.61
N ASP A 82 19.23 6.90 -34.48
CA ASP A 82 17.88 6.35 -34.41
C ASP A 82 17.15 6.84 -33.14
N VAL A 83 17.85 6.85 -32.00
CA VAL A 83 17.31 7.41 -30.74
C VAL A 83 17.06 8.91 -30.88
N ALA A 84 17.97 9.66 -31.50
CA ALA A 84 17.78 11.10 -31.73
C ALA A 84 16.62 11.38 -32.70
N ALA A 85 16.42 10.55 -33.73
CA ALA A 85 15.30 10.64 -34.65
C ALA A 85 13.97 10.34 -33.93
N PHE A 86 13.94 9.30 -33.09
CA PHE A 86 12.79 9.00 -32.25
C PHE A 86 12.47 10.15 -31.28
N ALA A 87 13.48 10.68 -30.59
CA ALA A 87 13.33 11.83 -29.69
C ALA A 87 12.69 13.03 -30.40
N ARG A 88 13.14 13.37 -31.61
CA ARG A 88 12.52 14.43 -32.42
C ARG A 88 11.05 14.12 -32.75
N SER A 89 10.71 12.86 -33.00
CA SER A 89 9.35 12.45 -33.36
C SER A 89 8.34 12.59 -32.21
N ILE A 90 8.81 12.45 -30.96
CA ILE A 90 7.98 12.62 -29.75
C ILE A 90 8.06 14.04 -29.16
N GLY A 91 8.64 15.00 -29.89
CA GLY A 91 8.82 16.37 -29.41
C GLY A 91 9.96 16.56 -28.40
N ALA A 92 10.79 15.55 -28.17
CA ALA A 92 11.97 15.59 -27.31
C ALA A 92 13.23 16.11 -28.02
N ALA A 93 13.08 17.07 -28.93
CA ALA A 93 14.22 17.65 -29.67
C ALA A 93 15.19 18.42 -28.75
N LYS A 94 14.71 18.88 -27.59
CA LYS A 94 15.50 19.38 -26.47
C LYS A 94 15.09 18.61 -25.22
N TYR A 95 16.03 17.86 -24.67
CA TYR A 95 15.74 16.95 -23.56
C TYR A 95 15.26 17.71 -22.33
N GLU A 96 15.84 18.87 -22.04
CA GLU A 96 15.52 19.71 -20.87
C GLU A 96 14.06 20.15 -20.83
N THR A 97 13.41 20.23 -22.00
CA THR A 97 12.01 20.68 -22.14
C THR A 97 11.02 19.55 -22.39
N TYR A 98 11.49 18.31 -22.50
CA TYR A 98 10.63 17.14 -22.69
C TYR A 98 10.26 16.51 -21.36
N GLY A 99 8.96 16.28 -21.14
CA GLY A 99 8.48 15.78 -19.86
C GLY A 99 8.25 16.91 -18.87
N VAL A 100 8.48 16.60 -17.59
CA VAL A 100 8.23 17.51 -16.47
C VAL A 100 9.32 17.40 -15.42
N TRP A 101 9.49 18.48 -14.66
CA TRP A 101 10.26 18.46 -13.43
C TRP A 101 9.32 18.29 -12.24
N VAL A 102 9.59 17.31 -11.39
CA VAL A 102 8.78 17.00 -10.21
C VAL A 102 9.58 17.25 -8.96
N TYR A 103 9.10 18.16 -8.11
CA TYR A 103 9.67 18.45 -6.81
C TYR A 103 8.91 17.74 -5.69
N TYR A 104 9.64 17.04 -4.84
CA TYR A 104 9.12 16.34 -3.65
C TYR A 104 9.46 17.14 -2.39
N PRO A 105 8.50 17.86 -1.78
CA PRO A 105 8.79 18.79 -0.68
C PRO A 105 9.44 18.15 0.55
N TRP A 106 9.05 16.91 0.89
CA TRP A 106 9.56 16.19 2.06
C TRP A 106 11.05 15.83 1.94
N SER A 107 11.51 15.51 0.74
CA SER A 107 12.90 15.06 0.49
C SER A 107 13.78 16.17 -0.11
N GLY A 108 13.17 17.24 -0.63
CA GLY A 108 13.85 18.32 -1.34
C GLY A 108 14.42 17.90 -2.70
N GLN A 109 13.96 16.79 -3.25
CA GLN A 109 14.45 16.23 -4.52
C GLN A 109 13.68 16.85 -5.68
N LEU A 110 14.40 17.28 -6.71
CA LEU A 110 13.83 17.74 -7.98
C LEU A 110 14.22 16.72 -9.06
N VAL A 111 13.24 16.06 -9.68
CA VAL A 111 13.45 14.94 -10.60
C VAL A 111 12.87 15.25 -11.97
N HIS A 112 13.67 15.13 -13.03
CA HIS A 112 13.24 15.24 -14.41
C HIS A 112 12.69 13.91 -14.90
N MET A 113 11.43 13.87 -15.34
CA MET A 113 10.77 12.64 -15.72
C MET A 113 9.75 12.81 -16.86
N PRO A 114 9.37 11.71 -17.53
CA PRO A 114 8.38 11.77 -18.60
C PRO A 114 7.01 12.26 -18.12
N GLU A 115 6.21 12.76 -19.07
CA GLU A 115 4.80 13.05 -18.82
C GLU A 115 4.00 11.79 -18.47
N LYS A 116 2.80 11.99 -17.90
CA LYS A 116 1.91 10.94 -17.38
C LYS A 116 1.80 9.70 -18.27
N ASN A 117 1.47 9.87 -19.55
CA ASN A 117 1.25 8.75 -20.47
C ASN A 117 2.55 8.00 -20.80
N ALA A 118 3.65 8.74 -21.00
CA ALA A 118 4.95 8.16 -21.29
C ALA A 118 5.52 7.41 -20.07
N LEU A 119 5.39 7.98 -18.87
CA LEU A 119 5.78 7.31 -17.62
C LEU A 119 5.00 6.02 -17.41
N ARG A 120 3.68 6.06 -17.61
CA ARG A 120 2.82 4.87 -17.52
C ARG A 120 3.21 3.80 -18.53
N GLN A 121 3.51 4.18 -19.77
CA GLN A 121 3.97 3.26 -20.81
C GLN A 121 5.30 2.59 -20.43
N LEU A 122 6.26 3.36 -19.91
CA LEU A 122 7.56 2.84 -19.45
C LEU A 122 7.38 1.83 -18.32
N ARG A 123 6.67 2.24 -17.25
CA ARG A 123 6.47 1.42 -16.05
C ARG A 123 5.73 0.11 -16.33
N THR A 124 4.79 0.12 -17.27
CA THR A 124 3.97 -1.06 -17.60
C THR A 124 4.45 -1.83 -18.83
N SER A 125 5.54 -1.40 -19.47
CA SER A 125 6.06 -2.00 -20.70
C SER A 125 6.33 -3.49 -20.58
N ARG A 126 6.89 -3.93 -19.44
CA ARG A 126 7.21 -5.33 -19.12
C ARG A 126 5.99 -6.16 -18.69
N ASN A 127 4.85 -5.52 -18.49
CA ASN A 127 3.59 -6.19 -18.18
C ASN A 127 2.76 -6.47 -19.45
N ARG A 128 3.14 -5.89 -20.61
CA ARG A 128 2.39 -5.98 -21.87
C ARG A 128 2.15 -7.43 -22.27
N ASN A 129 0.98 -7.70 -22.84
CA ASN A 129 0.44 -9.02 -23.22
C ASN A 129 0.01 -9.92 -22.05
N LEU A 130 0.61 -9.81 -20.86
CA LEU A 130 0.04 -10.37 -19.63
C LEU A 130 -1.06 -9.47 -19.07
N VAL A 131 -0.91 -8.17 -19.28
CA VAL A 131 -1.93 -7.13 -19.14
C VAL A 131 -1.88 -6.27 -20.39
N ASN A 132 -2.91 -6.34 -21.22
CA ASN A 132 -2.97 -5.62 -22.50
C ASN A 132 -3.23 -4.11 -22.29
N ALA A 133 -3.13 -3.30 -23.35
CA ALA A 133 -3.23 -1.84 -23.23
C ALA A 133 -4.62 -1.35 -22.78
N ALA A 134 -5.69 -2.05 -23.15
CA ALA A 134 -7.04 -1.71 -22.72
C ALA A 134 -7.23 -2.05 -21.23
N GLU A 135 -6.78 -3.23 -20.81
CA GLU A 135 -6.77 -3.64 -19.39
C GLU A 135 -5.95 -2.70 -18.53
N GLN A 136 -4.74 -2.31 -18.97
CA GLN A 136 -3.92 -1.32 -18.28
C GLN A 136 -4.70 0.00 -18.07
N THR A 137 -5.57 0.37 -19.02
CA THR A 137 -6.34 1.63 -18.97
C THR A 137 -7.51 1.52 -18.02
N ALA A 138 -8.22 0.40 -18.01
CA ALA A 138 -9.20 0.08 -16.98
C ALA A 138 -8.56 0.09 -15.58
N LEU A 139 -7.45 -0.64 -15.40
CA LEU A 139 -6.74 -0.73 -14.12
C LEU A 139 -6.25 0.61 -13.60
N TYR A 140 -5.70 1.46 -14.46
CA TYR A 140 -5.26 2.80 -14.06
C TYR A 140 -6.44 3.75 -13.80
N SER A 141 -7.63 3.48 -14.32
CA SER A 141 -8.81 4.34 -14.06
C SER A 141 -9.48 4.04 -12.73
N ALA A 142 -9.12 2.93 -12.08
CA ALA A 142 -9.74 2.49 -10.84
C ALA A 142 -9.41 3.39 -9.64
N THR A 143 -10.37 3.51 -8.74
CA THR A 143 -10.27 4.10 -7.41
C THR A 143 -10.20 3.00 -6.37
N ILE A 144 -9.11 2.97 -5.59
CA ILE A 144 -8.90 1.96 -4.54
C ILE A 144 -9.03 2.62 -3.17
N LEU A 145 -9.94 2.10 -2.33
CA LEU A 145 -9.98 2.45 -0.90
C LEU A 145 -9.13 1.45 -0.13
N VAL A 146 -8.17 1.92 0.66
CA VAL A 146 -7.36 1.11 1.56
C VAL A 146 -7.54 1.60 2.99
N VAL A 147 -8.04 0.71 3.85
CA VAL A 147 -8.30 0.98 5.26
C VAL A 147 -7.34 0.13 6.09
N GLY A 148 -6.39 0.77 6.77
CA GLY A 148 -5.25 0.08 7.40
C GLY A 148 -4.05 -0.02 6.45
N LEU A 149 -2.89 0.44 6.93
CA LEU A 149 -1.65 0.61 6.17
C LEU A 149 -0.48 -0.11 6.84
N SER A 150 -0.75 -1.12 7.66
CA SER A 150 0.26 -2.09 8.05
C SER A 150 0.42 -3.13 6.95
N VAL A 151 -0.30 -4.26 6.99
CA VAL A 151 -0.33 -5.23 5.88
C VAL A 151 -0.87 -4.58 4.60
N GLY A 152 -1.86 -3.69 4.71
CA GLY A 152 -2.39 -2.92 3.57
C GLY A 152 -1.35 -2.09 2.82
N SER A 153 -0.22 -1.70 3.43
CA SER A 153 0.87 -1.05 2.70
C SER A 153 1.46 -1.95 1.60
N SER A 154 1.55 -3.26 1.86
CA SER A 154 2.03 -4.23 0.86
C SER A 154 1.06 -4.38 -0.31
N ALA A 155 -0.25 -4.26 -0.07
CA ALA A 155 -1.24 -4.24 -1.14
C ALA A 155 -1.12 -2.97 -2.00
N VAL A 156 -1.00 -1.79 -1.37
CA VAL A 156 -0.78 -0.52 -2.08
C VAL A 156 0.48 -0.58 -2.94
N GLU A 157 1.61 -1.03 -2.38
CA GLU A 157 2.87 -1.16 -3.10
C GLU A 157 2.73 -2.06 -4.33
N MET A 158 2.05 -3.20 -4.18
CA MET A 158 1.87 -4.16 -5.27
C MET A 158 0.93 -3.62 -6.36
N LEU A 159 -0.17 -2.98 -5.97
CA LEU A 159 -1.11 -2.34 -6.90
C LEU A 159 -0.42 -1.24 -7.72
N VAL A 160 0.23 -0.29 -7.04
CA VAL A 160 0.89 0.84 -7.70
C VAL A 160 2.02 0.34 -8.60
N SER A 161 2.80 -0.65 -8.17
CA SER A 161 3.89 -1.24 -8.99
C SER A 161 3.37 -1.94 -10.24
N GLN A 162 2.17 -2.51 -10.21
CA GLN A 162 1.53 -3.14 -11.37
C GLN A 162 0.81 -2.14 -12.29
N GLY A 163 0.72 -0.86 -11.91
CA GLY A 163 -0.01 0.17 -12.65
C GLY A 163 -1.52 0.16 -12.39
N ILE A 164 -1.94 -0.38 -11.23
CA ILE A 164 -3.34 -0.49 -10.82
C ILE A 164 -3.68 0.64 -9.85
N GLY A 165 -4.77 1.34 -10.12
CA GLY A 165 -5.25 2.47 -9.35
C GLY A 165 -4.64 3.79 -9.80
N GLY A 166 -5.45 4.67 -10.38
CA GLY A 166 -5.08 6.06 -10.67
C GLY A 166 -5.49 7.01 -9.54
N ARG A 167 -6.30 6.50 -8.60
CA ARG A 167 -6.75 7.20 -7.41
C ARG A 167 -6.73 6.26 -6.21
N PHE A 168 -6.15 6.71 -5.10
CA PHE A 168 -6.14 5.99 -3.82
C PHE A 168 -6.80 6.82 -2.72
N VAL A 169 -7.71 6.20 -1.99
CA VAL A 169 -8.24 6.71 -0.72
C VAL A 169 -7.57 5.94 0.40
N LEU A 170 -6.76 6.62 1.19
CA LEU A 170 -5.96 6.01 2.26
C LEU A 170 -6.53 6.40 3.62
N ALA A 171 -6.88 5.41 4.45
CA ALA A 171 -7.42 5.62 5.78
C ALA A 171 -6.65 4.79 6.81
N ASP A 172 -5.87 5.45 7.66
CA ASP A 172 -5.17 4.84 8.78
C ASP A 172 -4.93 5.92 9.85
N MET A 173 -5.11 5.56 11.13
CA MET A 173 -5.00 6.50 12.25
C MET A 173 -3.64 6.48 12.97
N ASP A 174 -2.80 5.50 12.64
CA ASP A 174 -1.56 5.26 13.34
C ASP A 174 -0.39 6.03 12.73
N ILE A 175 0.67 6.09 13.54
CA ILE A 175 2.01 6.47 13.12
C ILE A 175 2.87 5.22 12.90
N ILE A 176 4.00 5.38 12.23
CA ILE A 176 5.01 4.34 12.08
C ILE A 176 5.72 4.16 13.41
N GLU A 177 5.62 2.95 13.96
CA GLU A 177 6.41 2.50 15.09
C GLU A 177 7.63 1.68 14.64
N PRO A 178 8.71 1.61 15.44
CA PRO A 178 9.89 0.81 15.09
C PRO A 178 9.56 -0.66 14.80
N SER A 179 8.60 -1.23 15.54
CA SER A 179 8.13 -2.61 15.39
C SER A 179 7.47 -2.86 14.02
N ASN A 180 6.92 -1.83 13.38
CA ASN A 180 6.22 -1.96 12.10
C ASN A 180 7.19 -2.11 10.92
N LEU A 181 8.46 -1.69 11.08
CA LEU A 181 9.46 -1.73 10.02
C LEU A 181 9.85 -3.16 9.60
N ASN A 182 9.41 -4.17 10.36
CA ASN A 182 9.58 -5.57 9.97
C ASN A 182 8.75 -5.94 8.71
N ARG A 183 7.65 -5.22 8.45
CA ARG A 183 6.70 -5.55 7.37
C ARG A 183 6.28 -4.36 6.52
N ILE A 184 6.35 -3.14 7.07
CA ILE A 184 6.21 -1.92 6.27
C ILE A 184 7.60 -1.53 5.76
N LYS A 185 7.79 -1.55 4.44
CA LYS A 185 9.10 -1.32 3.80
C LYS A 185 9.45 0.18 3.79
N LEU A 186 9.96 0.68 4.90
CA LEU A 186 10.35 2.07 5.10
C LEU A 186 11.71 2.19 5.81
N PRO A 187 12.47 3.27 5.59
CA PRO A 187 13.64 3.56 6.39
C PRO A 187 13.26 3.97 7.82
N TYR A 188 14.17 3.78 8.77
CA TYR A 188 13.95 4.17 10.18
C TYR A 188 13.66 5.67 10.37
N ALA A 189 14.05 6.50 9.40
CA ALA A 189 13.76 7.94 9.39
C ALA A 189 12.25 8.27 9.30
N GLU A 190 11.40 7.31 8.97
CA GLU A 190 9.94 7.47 8.92
C GLU A 190 9.25 7.13 10.26
N VAL A 191 9.97 6.68 11.29
CA VAL A 191 9.39 6.46 12.63
C VAL A 191 8.79 7.75 13.17
N GLY A 192 7.55 7.68 13.66
CA GLY A 192 6.80 8.83 14.16
C GLY A 192 5.96 9.56 13.10
N VAL A 193 6.11 9.22 11.82
CA VAL A 193 5.28 9.76 10.72
C VAL A 193 3.97 9.00 10.63
N HIS A 194 2.85 9.67 10.29
CA HIS A 194 1.59 8.98 10.01
C HIS A 194 1.76 7.92 8.91
N LYS A 195 1.18 6.74 9.09
CA LYS A 195 1.23 5.66 8.08
C LYS A 195 0.70 6.14 6.72
N VAL A 196 -0.36 6.97 6.74
CA VAL A 196 -0.93 7.62 5.55
C VAL A 196 0.10 8.48 4.83
N ASP A 197 0.85 9.32 5.54
CA ASP A 197 1.85 10.19 4.92
C ASP A 197 3.02 9.38 4.36
N ALA A 198 3.54 8.41 5.12
CA ALA A 198 4.64 7.57 4.67
C ALA A 198 4.29 6.78 3.41
N MET A 199 3.06 6.22 3.36
CA MET A 199 2.57 5.53 2.17
C MET A 199 2.37 6.50 1.00
N ALA A 200 1.79 7.67 1.24
CA ALA A 200 1.55 8.67 0.21
C ALA A 200 2.83 9.16 -0.48
N LYS A 201 3.94 9.29 0.27
CA LYS A 201 5.25 9.60 -0.30
C LYS A 201 5.70 8.53 -1.28
N LYS A 202 5.62 7.24 -0.91
CA LYS A 202 6.01 6.14 -1.80
C LYS A 202 5.14 6.06 -3.05
N ILE A 203 3.82 6.26 -2.93
CA ILE A 203 2.92 6.34 -4.09
C ILE A 203 3.40 7.44 -5.03
N SER A 204 3.64 8.63 -4.49
CA SER A 204 4.06 9.81 -5.25
C SER A 204 5.44 9.67 -5.89
N GLU A 205 6.39 9.04 -5.20
CA GLU A 205 7.74 8.74 -5.72
C GLU A 205 7.71 7.68 -6.82
N THR A 206 6.71 6.79 -6.78
CA THR A 206 6.52 5.76 -7.80
C THR A 206 5.78 6.31 -9.03
N ASP A 207 4.76 7.13 -8.81
CA ASP A 207 3.97 7.79 -9.84
C ASP A 207 3.34 9.09 -9.28
N PRO A 208 3.90 10.26 -9.60
CA PRO A 208 3.41 11.53 -9.06
C PRO A 208 2.08 11.98 -9.67
N TYR A 209 1.54 11.24 -10.64
CA TYR A 209 0.26 11.53 -11.28
C TYR A 209 -0.92 10.79 -10.64
N ILE A 210 -0.66 9.88 -9.68
CA ILE A 210 -1.70 9.19 -8.91
C ILE A 210 -2.35 10.19 -7.95
N GLU A 211 -3.67 10.28 -8.03
CA GLU A 211 -4.47 11.08 -7.11
C GLU A 211 -4.60 10.37 -5.75
N GLN A 212 -4.48 11.12 -4.66
CA GLN A 212 -4.49 10.57 -3.32
C GLN A 212 -5.40 11.40 -2.41
N ILE A 213 -6.28 10.71 -1.66
CA ILE A 213 -7.14 11.29 -0.63
C ILE A 213 -6.79 10.66 0.71
N HIS A 214 -6.56 11.49 1.73
CA HIS A 214 -5.99 11.07 3.00
C HIS A 214 -6.98 11.25 4.16
N TYR A 215 -7.23 10.16 4.89
CA TYR A 215 -8.00 10.14 6.13
C TYR A 215 -7.08 9.69 7.28
N LYS A 216 -6.33 10.64 7.86
CA LYS A 216 -5.37 10.39 8.95
C LYS A 216 -6.02 10.06 10.30
N ASP A 217 -7.33 10.24 10.41
CA ASP A 217 -8.11 9.78 11.57
C ASP A 217 -8.63 8.34 11.37
N GLY A 218 -8.19 7.66 10.31
CA GLY A 218 -8.70 6.36 9.90
C GLY A 218 -10.14 6.41 9.34
N LEU A 219 -10.72 5.22 9.17
CA LEU A 219 -12.12 5.07 8.80
C LEU A 219 -12.99 5.23 10.05
N THR A 220 -14.01 6.06 9.97
CA THR A 220 -14.97 6.31 11.06
C THR A 220 -16.38 6.28 10.51
N GLU A 221 -17.37 6.01 11.36
CA GLU A 221 -18.78 6.10 10.95
C GLU A 221 -19.14 7.47 10.34
N LYS A 222 -18.51 8.54 10.84
CA LYS A 222 -18.74 9.92 10.39
C LYS A 222 -18.21 10.17 8.97
N ASN A 223 -17.13 9.51 8.57
CA ASN A 223 -16.52 9.73 7.26
C ASN A 223 -16.85 8.64 6.23
N LEU A 224 -17.33 7.47 6.65
CA LEU A 224 -17.63 6.34 5.78
C LEU A 224 -18.64 6.69 4.68
N ALA A 225 -19.79 7.28 5.03
CA ALA A 225 -20.79 7.68 4.05
C ALA A 225 -20.22 8.66 3.01
N ARG A 226 -19.38 9.61 3.46
CA ARG A 226 -18.69 10.54 2.56
C ARG A 226 -17.73 9.82 1.63
N ILE A 227 -16.92 8.90 2.15
CA ILE A 227 -15.96 8.12 1.37
C ILE A 227 -16.67 7.33 0.26
N MET A 228 -17.74 6.62 0.62
CA MET A 228 -18.50 5.82 -0.35
C MET A 228 -19.17 6.68 -1.42
N ASN A 229 -19.76 7.82 -1.03
CA ASN A 229 -20.53 8.66 -1.96
C ASN A 229 -19.67 9.56 -2.87
N GLU A 230 -18.63 10.18 -2.31
CA GLU A 230 -17.79 11.15 -3.02
C GLU A 230 -16.67 10.48 -3.82
N HIS A 231 -16.02 9.45 -3.26
CA HIS A 231 -14.86 8.80 -3.91
C HIS A 231 -15.23 7.56 -4.70
N ARG A 232 -16.33 6.88 -4.36
CA ARG A 232 -16.89 5.73 -5.09
C ARG A 232 -15.83 4.69 -5.45
N PRO A 233 -15.22 4.03 -4.45
CA PRO A 233 -14.16 3.06 -4.72
C PRO A 233 -14.69 1.91 -5.58
N ASP A 234 -13.87 1.46 -6.54
CA ASP A 234 -14.14 0.26 -7.33
C ASP A 234 -13.82 -1.01 -6.53
N VAL A 235 -12.82 -0.93 -5.64
CA VAL A 235 -12.41 -2.01 -4.74
C VAL A 235 -12.02 -1.44 -3.38
N ILE A 236 -12.41 -2.13 -2.31
CA ILE A 236 -12.02 -1.84 -0.93
C ILE A 236 -11.03 -2.89 -0.45
N ILE A 237 -9.92 -2.45 0.13
CA ILE A 237 -8.96 -3.28 0.86
C ILE A 237 -9.11 -2.95 2.35
N ASP A 238 -9.55 -3.94 3.12
CA ASP A 238 -9.75 -3.85 4.57
C ASP A 238 -8.64 -4.59 5.31
N GLU A 239 -7.75 -3.82 5.93
CA GLU A 239 -6.59 -4.27 6.71
C GLU A 239 -6.54 -3.54 8.07
N MET A 240 -7.70 -3.12 8.60
CA MET A 240 -7.79 -2.46 9.91
C MET A 240 -8.00 -3.47 11.05
N ASP A 241 -7.73 -3.06 12.28
CA ASP A 241 -7.87 -3.95 13.45
C ASP A 241 -9.28 -3.89 14.09
N SER A 242 -10.05 -2.83 13.82
CA SER A 242 -11.34 -2.61 14.48
C SER A 242 -12.44 -3.51 13.92
N LEU A 243 -12.79 -4.57 14.65
CA LEU A 243 -13.82 -5.54 14.26
C LEU A 243 -15.19 -4.89 14.02
N SER A 244 -15.60 -3.91 14.85
CA SER A 244 -16.88 -3.22 14.66
C SER A 244 -16.88 -2.41 13.38
N MET A 245 -15.79 -1.70 13.08
CA MET A 245 -15.65 -0.98 11.81
C MET A 245 -15.57 -1.92 10.62
N LYS A 246 -15.02 -3.14 10.75
CA LYS A 246 -15.02 -4.16 9.68
C LYS A 246 -16.44 -4.53 9.26
N ILE A 247 -17.32 -4.68 10.24
CA ILE A 247 -18.74 -4.95 10.02
C ILE A 247 -19.41 -3.75 9.36
N THR A 248 -19.20 -2.55 9.91
CA THR A 248 -19.81 -1.31 9.38
C THR A 248 -19.36 -1.01 7.95
N LEU A 249 -18.08 -1.21 7.63
CA LEU A 249 -17.53 -1.07 6.28
C LEU A 249 -18.19 -2.04 5.30
N ARG A 250 -18.34 -3.32 5.67
CA ARG A 250 -18.98 -4.31 4.79
C ARG A 250 -20.46 -4.04 4.57
N LYS A 251 -21.19 -3.54 5.58
CA LYS A 251 -22.58 -3.08 5.40
C LYS A 251 -22.66 -1.98 4.35
N ALA A 252 -21.80 -0.96 4.47
CA ALA A 252 -21.75 0.13 3.49
C ALA A 252 -21.29 -0.34 2.10
N ALA A 253 -20.31 -1.24 2.03
CA ALA A 253 -19.85 -1.82 0.76
C ALA A 253 -20.97 -2.62 0.07
N LYS A 254 -21.72 -3.42 0.83
CA LYS A 254 -22.89 -4.16 0.36
C LYS A 254 -23.97 -3.23 -0.19
N GLU A 255 -24.30 -2.17 0.55
CA GLU A 255 -25.28 -1.15 0.12
C GLU A 255 -24.86 -0.42 -1.17
N ASN A 256 -23.56 -0.27 -1.40
CA ASN A 256 -23.02 0.43 -2.57
C ASN A 256 -22.57 -0.52 -3.70
N GLY A 257 -22.72 -1.84 -3.53
CA GLY A 257 -22.29 -2.83 -4.51
C GLY A 257 -20.78 -2.80 -4.80
N VAL A 258 -19.95 -2.66 -3.77
CA VAL A 258 -18.48 -2.59 -3.92
C VAL A 258 -17.83 -3.83 -3.32
N ALA A 259 -16.90 -4.45 -4.04
CA ALA A 259 -16.15 -5.60 -3.54
C ALA A 259 -15.23 -5.23 -2.37
N VAL A 260 -15.13 -6.12 -1.39
CA VAL A 260 -14.22 -6.00 -0.24
C VAL A 260 -13.22 -7.15 -0.27
N LEU A 261 -11.95 -6.78 -0.16
CA LEU A 261 -10.82 -7.69 -0.04
C LEU A 261 -10.19 -7.51 1.34
N MET A 262 -9.87 -8.60 2.01
CA MET A 262 -9.14 -8.60 3.27
C MET A 262 -8.14 -9.75 3.25
N ALA A 263 -6.95 -9.52 3.76
CA ALA A 263 -6.00 -10.58 4.04
C ALA A 263 -5.75 -10.69 5.55
N THR A 264 -5.18 -11.81 5.96
CA THR A 264 -4.69 -12.02 7.32
C THR A 264 -3.38 -12.78 7.21
N ASP A 265 -2.35 -12.25 7.85
CA ASP A 265 -1.07 -12.92 7.98
C ASP A 265 -1.15 -14.05 9.01
N ASP A 266 -0.65 -15.22 8.64
CA ASP A 266 -0.81 -16.44 9.43
C ASP A 266 0.49 -17.26 9.44
N GLY A 267 1.40 -16.93 10.36
CA GLY A 267 2.76 -17.46 10.33
C GLY A 267 3.50 -17.01 9.08
N ASP A 268 3.95 -17.96 8.25
CA ASP A 268 4.55 -17.71 6.92
C ASP A 268 3.49 -17.67 5.79
N ASN A 269 2.22 -17.94 6.11
CA ASN A 269 1.10 -18.07 5.19
C ASN A 269 0.24 -16.78 5.14
N ALA A 270 -0.74 -16.77 4.23
CA ALA A 270 -1.75 -15.72 4.17
C ALA A 270 -3.14 -16.30 3.93
N ILE A 271 -4.15 -15.73 4.58
CA ILE A 271 -5.57 -16.00 4.32
C ILE A 271 -6.13 -14.80 3.57
N LEU A 272 -6.81 -15.04 2.45
CA LEU A 272 -7.45 -13.99 1.65
C LEU A 272 -8.96 -14.21 1.60
N ASP A 273 -9.71 -13.22 2.05
CA ASP A 273 -11.16 -13.18 1.99
C ASP A 273 -11.61 -12.23 0.87
N ILE A 274 -12.48 -12.74 -0.01
CA ILE A 274 -12.98 -12.03 -1.19
C ILE A 274 -14.51 -11.95 -1.12
N GLU A 275 -15.05 -10.76 -0.87
CA GLU A 275 -16.49 -10.50 -0.78
C GLU A 275 -16.93 -9.69 -2.00
N ARG A 276 -17.76 -10.28 -2.86
CA ARG A 276 -18.13 -9.75 -4.19
C ARG A 276 -19.53 -9.14 -4.17
N TYR A 277 -19.75 -8.14 -3.32
CA TYR A 277 -21.04 -7.45 -3.23
C TYR A 277 -21.46 -6.76 -4.54
N ASP A 278 -20.50 -6.48 -5.42
CA ASP A 278 -20.68 -5.98 -6.79
C ASP A 278 -21.37 -7.00 -7.72
N GLN A 279 -21.18 -8.30 -7.48
CA GLN A 279 -21.79 -9.38 -8.27
C GLN A 279 -22.90 -10.13 -7.52
N ASN A 280 -22.83 -10.21 -6.19
CA ASN A 280 -23.81 -10.85 -5.33
C ASN A 280 -24.26 -9.90 -4.21
N PRO A 281 -25.24 -9.02 -4.47
CA PRO A 281 -25.75 -8.07 -3.47
C PRO A 281 -26.38 -8.73 -2.25
N ASP A 282 -26.74 -10.02 -2.32
CA ASP A 282 -27.34 -10.76 -1.21
C ASP A 282 -26.29 -11.47 -0.34
N GLN A 283 -25.02 -11.53 -0.76
CA GLN A 283 -23.93 -12.20 -0.02
C GLN A 283 -23.92 -11.80 1.46
N GLU A 284 -23.87 -12.77 2.36
CA GLU A 284 -23.76 -12.52 3.80
C GLU A 284 -22.40 -11.90 4.15
N LEU A 285 -22.35 -11.10 5.21
CA LEU A 285 -21.08 -10.50 5.66
C LEU A 285 -20.10 -11.61 6.03
N PHE A 286 -18.82 -11.44 5.65
CA PHE A 286 -17.78 -12.46 5.86
C PHE A 286 -18.13 -13.83 5.29
N ASP A 287 -18.96 -13.88 4.24
CA ASP A 287 -19.42 -15.12 3.60
C ASP A 287 -20.20 -16.05 4.55
N GLY A 288 -20.91 -15.48 5.52
CA GLY A 288 -21.73 -16.22 6.49
C GLY A 288 -20.93 -16.93 7.59
N ARG A 289 -19.60 -16.80 7.60
CA ARG A 289 -18.72 -17.45 8.58
C ARG A 289 -18.92 -16.96 10.01
N ILE A 290 -19.40 -15.72 10.18
CA ILE A 290 -19.61 -15.12 11.50
C ILE A 290 -21.11 -15.09 11.80
N PRO A 291 -21.59 -15.83 12.83
CA PRO A 291 -23.00 -15.83 13.21
C PRO A 291 -23.51 -14.43 13.55
N SER A 292 -24.79 -14.18 13.27
CA SER A 292 -25.41 -12.86 13.47
C SER A 292 -25.34 -12.40 14.93
N GLU A 293 -25.51 -13.32 15.89
CA GLU A 293 -25.37 -13.03 17.32
C GLU A 293 -23.96 -12.56 17.71
N ILE A 294 -22.92 -13.07 17.04
CA ILE A 294 -21.54 -12.65 17.26
C ILE A 294 -21.31 -11.27 16.65
N LEU A 295 -21.83 -11.03 15.44
CA LEU A 295 -21.77 -9.71 14.80
C LEU A 295 -22.44 -8.62 15.66
N GLU A 296 -23.63 -8.90 16.21
CA GLU A 296 -24.34 -8.00 17.12
C GLU A 296 -23.52 -7.74 18.40
N LYS A 297 -22.93 -8.78 18.99
CA LYS A 297 -22.08 -8.64 20.18
C LYS A 297 -20.82 -7.80 19.91
N ILE A 298 -20.24 -7.90 18.70
CA ILE A 298 -19.09 -7.05 18.28
C ILE A 298 -19.53 -5.59 18.20
N LEU A 299 -20.67 -5.33 17.56
CA LEU A 299 -21.20 -3.97 17.40
C LEU A 299 -21.59 -3.33 18.74
N SER A 300 -22.07 -4.12 19.70
CA SER A 300 -22.39 -3.59 21.04
C SER A 300 -21.17 -3.34 21.92
N GLY A 301 -19.96 -3.74 21.49
CA GLY A 301 -18.72 -3.62 22.25
C GLY A 301 -18.67 -4.51 23.50
N ALA A 302 -19.51 -5.55 23.57
CA ALA A 302 -19.69 -6.37 24.77
C ALA A 302 -18.70 -7.54 24.83
N PHE A 303 -17.39 -7.25 24.82
CA PHE A 303 -16.34 -8.26 24.94
C PHE A 303 -15.24 -7.89 25.93
N SER A 304 -14.78 -8.88 26.68
CA SER A 304 -13.48 -8.87 27.34
C SER A 304 -12.35 -9.14 26.33
N ARG A 305 -11.11 -8.73 26.66
CA ARG A 305 -9.94 -8.97 25.80
C ARG A 305 -9.75 -10.46 25.39
N PRO A 306 -9.88 -11.45 26.30
CA PRO A 306 -9.77 -12.86 25.93
C PRO A 306 -10.84 -13.32 24.93
N GLU A 307 -12.09 -12.84 25.09
CA GLU A 307 -13.16 -13.20 24.16
C GLU A 307 -12.90 -12.65 22.75
N ILE A 308 -12.28 -11.47 22.60
CA ILE A 308 -11.89 -10.91 21.30
C ILE A 308 -10.89 -11.84 20.59
N GLY A 309 -9.87 -12.31 21.31
CA GLY A 309 -8.88 -13.24 20.75
C GLY A 309 -9.52 -14.53 20.24
N ARG A 310 -10.47 -15.09 21.01
CA ARG A 310 -11.24 -16.26 20.59
C ARG A 310 -12.10 -15.97 19.36
N VAL A 311 -12.81 -14.84 19.32
CA VAL A 311 -13.64 -14.45 18.17
C VAL A 311 -12.79 -14.31 16.91
N ILE A 312 -11.61 -13.69 17.02
CA ILE A 312 -10.69 -13.57 15.89
C ILE A 312 -10.26 -14.96 15.42
N GLY A 313 -9.74 -15.80 16.32
CA GLY A 313 -9.26 -17.13 15.97
C GLY A 313 -10.35 -18.05 15.41
N GLU A 314 -11.54 -18.05 16.00
CA GLU A 314 -12.64 -18.94 15.63
C GLU A 314 -13.35 -18.49 14.34
N TYR A 315 -13.61 -17.19 14.17
CA TYR A 315 -14.48 -16.69 13.09
C TYR A 315 -13.75 -15.89 12.01
N PHE A 316 -12.75 -15.08 12.39
CA PHE A 316 -12.02 -14.26 11.42
C PHE A 316 -10.85 -15.00 10.79
N VAL A 317 -10.20 -15.93 11.50
CA VAL A 317 -9.05 -16.69 10.99
C VAL A 317 -9.44 -18.12 10.71
N GLY A 318 -10.18 -18.76 11.60
CA GLY A 318 -10.45 -20.20 11.55
C GLY A 318 -9.25 -20.95 12.10
N PHE A 319 -9.35 -21.43 13.34
CA PHE A 319 -8.23 -22.07 14.04
C PHE A 319 -7.64 -23.26 13.28
N GLU A 320 -8.46 -23.96 12.50
CA GLU A 320 -8.07 -25.07 11.64
C GLU A 320 -7.08 -24.69 10.53
N HIS A 321 -6.97 -23.41 10.21
CA HIS A 321 -6.04 -22.89 9.20
C HIS A 321 -4.71 -22.41 9.80
N VAL A 322 -4.67 -22.19 11.11
CA VAL A 322 -3.53 -21.59 11.80
C VAL A 322 -2.43 -22.65 12.01
N PRO A 323 -1.19 -22.43 11.50
CA PRO A 323 -0.08 -23.35 11.73
C PRO A 323 0.22 -23.53 13.21
N LEU A 324 0.65 -24.73 13.61
CA LEU A 324 0.96 -25.06 15.01
C LEU A 324 1.85 -24.02 15.69
N ARG A 325 2.90 -23.58 15.00
CA ARG A 325 3.87 -22.62 15.54
C ARG A 325 3.25 -21.24 15.78
N MET A 326 2.29 -20.84 14.94
CA MET A 326 1.53 -19.61 15.14
C MET A 326 0.62 -19.78 16.35
N LEU A 327 -0.13 -20.88 16.46
CA LEU A 327 -0.96 -21.19 17.64
C LEU A 327 -0.16 -21.17 18.96
N GLU A 328 1.00 -21.81 18.99
CA GLU A 328 1.92 -21.79 20.13
C GLU A 328 2.37 -20.37 20.48
N SER A 329 2.63 -19.54 19.47
CA SER A 329 2.99 -18.13 19.69
C SER A 329 1.81 -17.30 20.19
N LEU A 330 0.60 -17.53 19.68
CA LEU A 330 -0.61 -16.87 20.16
C LEU A 330 -0.86 -17.14 21.65
N ALA A 331 -0.57 -18.35 22.12
CA ALA A 331 -0.69 -18.72 23.53
C ALA A 331 0.26 -17.94 24.47
N GLU A 332 1.32 -17.33 23.92
CA GLU A 332 2.32 -16.56 24.65
C GLU A 332 2.06 -15.04 24.65
N VAL A 333 1.04 -14.57 23.92
CA VAL A 333 0.61 -13.16 23.91
C VAL A 333 0.11 -12.74 25.30
N GLY A 334 0.62 -11.61 25.80
CA GLY A 334 0.36 -11.12 27.14
C GLY A 334 1.19 -11.79 28.24
N LYS A 335 2.00 -12.82 27.91
CA LYS A 335 2.95 -13.47 28.82
C LYS A 335 4.39 -13.10 28.49
N THR A 336 4.88 -13.57 27.34
CA THR A 336 6.23 -13.34 26.84
C THR A 336 6.25 -12.53 25.53
N LEU A 337 5.09 -12.42 24.86
CA LEU A 337 4.91 -11.63 23.65
C LEU A 337 3.96 -10.44 23.89
N PRO A 338 4.26 -9.24 23.37
CA PRO A 338 3.41 -8.05 23.57
C PRO A 338 2.18 -8.02 22.64
N SER A 339 2.25 -8.71 21.49
CA SER A 339 1.22 -8.71 20.45
C SER A 339 1.40 -9.94 19.55
N TRP A 340 0.46 -10.13 18.62
CA TRP A 340 0.51 -11.15 17.57
C TRP A 340 1.81 -11.05 16.75
N PRO A 341 2.54 -12.17 16.54
CA PRO A 341 3.66 -12.18 15.62
C PRO A 341 3.20 -11.98 14.18
N GLN A 342 3.95 -11.18 13.43
CA GLN A 342 3.67 -10.90 12.02
C GLN A 342 4.98 -11.01 11.24
N LEU A 343 5.01 -11.83 10.19
CA LEU A 343 6.19 -12.00 9.35
C LEU A 343 6.12 -11.15 8.08
N ALA A 344 7.28 -10.63 7.66
CA ALA A 344 7.40 -9.82 6.44
C ALA A 344 6.97 -10.58 5.18
N GLY A 345 7.25 -11.89 5.15
CA GLY A 345 6.88 -12.79 4.06
C GLY A 345 5.37 -12.90 3.92
N ALA A 346 4.66 -13.20 5.01
CA ALA A 346 3.20 -13.28 5.06
C ALA A 346 2.52 -11.97 4.68
N ALA A 347 3.01 -10.82 5.18
CA ALA A 347 2.50 -9.50 4.80
C ALA A 347 2.71 -9.22 3.30
N THR A 348 3.86 -9.61 2.74
CA THR A 348 4.14 -9.47 1.31
C THR A 348 3.23 -10.39 0.48
N LEU A 349 3.05 -11.64 0.90
CA LEU A 349 2.16 -12.60 0.24
C LEU A 349 0.70 -12.12 0.25
N SER A 350 0.24 -11.56 1.37
CA SER A 350 -1.05 -10.90 1.50
C SER A 350 -1.21 -9.79 0.46
N GLY A 351 -0.21 -8.91 0.32
CA GLY A 351 -0.20 -7.86 -0.70
C GLY A 351 -0.26 -8.40 -2.14
N VAL A 352 0.40 -9.52 -2.43
CA VAL A 352 0.31 -10.20 -3.73
C VAL A 352 -1.10 -10.70 -4.00
N GLY A 353 -1.71 -11.40 -3.04
CA GLY A 353 -3.07 -11.94 -3.14
C GLY A 353 -4.12 -10.84 -3.33
N LEU A 354 -4.06 -9.79 -2.52
CA LEU A 354 -4.96 -8.63 -2.60
C LEU A 354 -4.86 -7.91 -3.96
N ALA A 355 -3.64 -7.65 -4.44
CA ALA A 355 -3.45 -7.01 -5.74
C ALA A 355 -3.94 -7.89 -6.91
N TYR A 356 -3.73 -9.20 -6.82
CA TYR A 356 -4.26 -10.15 -7.80
C TYR A 356 -5.80 -10.13 -7.83
N ALA A 357 -6.45 -10.22 -6.68
CA ALA A 357 -7.90 -10.20 -6.58
C ALA A 357 -8.48 -8.86 -7.07
N ALA A 358 -7.91 -7.72 -6.65
CA ALA A 358 -8.33 -6.40 -7.12
C ALA A 358 -8.23 -6.27 -8.64
N LYS A 359 -7.11 -6.72 -9.24
CA LYS A 359 -6.94 -6.74 -10.70
C LYS A 359 -8.05 -7.52 -11.39
N LYS A 360 -8.40 -8.70 -10.85
CA LYS A 360 -9.45 -9.55 -11.43
C LYS A 360 -10.83 -8.91 -11.33
N ILE A 361 -11.13 -8.26 -10.20
CA ILE A 361 -12.40 -7.54 -10.00
C ILE A 361 -12.51 -6.38 -11.00
N ILE A 362 -11.49 -5.52 -11.08
CA ILE A 362 -11.50 -4.33 -11.95
C ILE A 362 -11.63 -4.71 -13.44
N LEU A 363 -11.06 -5.84 -13.85
CA LEU A 363 -11.13 -6.33 -15.23
C LEU A 363 -12.36 -7.21 -15.52
N ASP A 364 -13.23 -7.42 -14.53
CA ASP A 364 -14.34 -8.37 -14.58
C ASP A 364 -13.92 -9.77 -15.06
N TYR A 365 -12.77 -10.23 -14.55
CA TYR A 365 -12.23 -11.55 -14.82
C TYR A 365 -12.75 -12.58 -13.81
N PRO A 366 -12.84 -13.87 -14.19
CA PRO A 366 -13.23 -14.92 -13.26
C PRO A 366 -12.37 -14.90 -12.00
N LEU A 367 -13.05 -14.84 -10.85
CA LEU A 367 -12.47 -14.85 -9.52
C LEU A 367 -13.45 -15.52 -8.57
N HIS A 368 -12.99 -16.50 -7.81
CA HIS A 368 -13.81 -17.16 -6.81
C HIS A 368 -13.93 -16.26 -5.58
N ALA A 369 -15.17 -15.93 -5.20
CA ALA A 369 -15.46 -15.30 -3.91
C ALA A 369 -15.22 -16.27 -2.75
N GLY A 370 -15.25 -15.75 -1.53
CA GLY A 370 -15.03 -16.50 -0.30
C GLY A 370 -13.59 -16.49 0.16
N ARG A 371 -13.25 -17.47 1.00
CA ARG A 371 -11.95 -17.61 1.66
C ARG A 371 -10.97 -18.45 0.85
N HIS A 372 -9.73 -17.99 0.76
CA HIS A 372 -8.62 -18.66 0.09
C HIS A 372 -7.41 -18.70 1.01
N ILE A 373 -6.87 -19.90 1.24
CA ILE A 373 -5.68 -20.09 2.08
C ILE A 373 -4.46 -20.24 1.18
N PHE A 374 -3.50 -19.32 1.31
CA PHE A 374 -2.18 -19.44 0.70
C PHE A 374 -1.22 -20.08 1.70
N ASP A 375 -1.25 -21.42 1.72
CA ASP A 375 -0.46 -22.23 2.63
C ASP A 375 0.86 -22.67 1.95
N ILE A 376 1.93 -21.90 2.17
CA ILE A 376 3.27 -22.23 1.66
C ILE A 376 3.81 -23.48 2.38
N ASP A 377 3.50 -23.62 3.67
CA ASP A 377 3.90 -24.73 4.50
C ASP A 377 3.34 -26.06 3.94
N ALA A 378 2.06 -26.11 3.59
CA ALA A 378 1.47 -27.30 2.97
C ALA A 378 2.16 -27.73 1.66
N GLU A 379 2.74 -26.79 0.92
CA GLU A 379 3.42 -27.08 -0.34
C GLU A 379 4.88 -27.43 -0.19
N LEU A 380 5.61 -26.71 0.67
CA LEU A 380 7.07 -26.79 0.75
C LEU A 380 7.59 -27.50 1.99
N ASN A 381 6.77 -27.62 3.04
CA ASN A 381 7.18 -28.23 4.30
C ASN A 381 6.71 -29.69 4.41
N PRO A 382 7.61 -30.68 4.28
CA PRO A 382 7.23 -32.09 4.37
C PRO A 382 6.73 -32.50 5.76
N GLU A 383 7.07 -31.76 6.82
CA GLU A 383 6.69 -32.10 8.20
C GLU A 383 5.20 -31.93 8.46
N VAL A 384 4.55 -30.96 7.80
CA VAL A 384 3.12 -30.64 7.99
C VAL A 384 2.22 -31.80 7.53
N LYS A 385 2.73 -32.65 6.61
CA LYS A 385 2.04 -33.84 6.10
C LYS A 385 2.23 -35.08 6.98
N THR A 386 3.05 -35.02 8.02
CA THR A 386 3.34 -36.18 8.88
C THR A 386 2.21 -36.45 9.88
N GLU A 387 2.00 -37.73 10.22
CA GLU A 387 1.03 -38.12 11.24
C GLU A 387 1.35 -37.50 12.61
N GLU A 388 2.65 -37.35 12.93
CA GLU A 388 3.10 -36.71 14.17
C GLU A 388 2.64 -35.25 14.27
N TYR A 389 2.80 -34.47 13.20
CA TYR A 389 2.33 -33.09 13.17
C TYR A 389 0.81 -33.01 13.36
N GLN A 390 0.06 -33.88 12.67
CA GLN A 390 -1.40 -33.92 12.78
C GLN A 390 -1.86 -34.34 14.20
N VAL A 391 -1.12 -35.21 14.88
CA VAL A 391 -1.36 -35.53 16.30
C VAL A 391 -1.11 -34.31 17.18
N LYS A 392 -0.02 -33.56 16.98
CA LYS A 392 0.28 -32.35 17.77
C LYS A 392 -0.80 -31.29 17.60
N MET A 393 -1.27 -31.06 16.37
CA MET A 393 -2.39 -30.15 16.09
C MET A 393 -3.66 -30.56 16.85
N ARG A 394 -4.05 -31.83 16.80
CA ARG A 394 -5.21 -32.32 17.58
C ARG A 394 -5.04 -32.15 19.09
N GLN A 395 -3.85 -32.49 19.61
CA GLN A 395 -3.56 -32.34 21.04
C GLN A 395 -3.59 -30.88 21.49
N PHE A 396 -3.17 -29.93 20.66
CA PHE A 396 -3.24 -28.51 20.96
C PHE A 396 -4.70 -28.08 21.20
N PHE A 397 -5.61 -28.44 20.30
CA PHE A 397 -7.03 -28.11 20.43
C PHE A 397 -7.71 -28.82 21.61
N GLU A 398 -7.35 -30.07 21.88
CA GLU A 398 -7.86 -30.81 23.05
C GLU A 398 -7.40 -30.20 24.40
N ARG A 399 -6.23 -29.56 24.43
CA ARG A 399 -5.71 -28.85 25.60
C ARG A 399 -6.30 -27.44 25.73
N GLY A 400 -6.40 -26.69 24.63
CA GLY A 400 -6.97 -25.34 24.59
C GLY A 400 -8.48 -25.28 24.83
N ALA A 401 -9.20 -26.39 24.72
CA ALA A 401 -10.61 -26.47 25.12
C ALA A 401 -10.82 -26.55 26.65
N ARG A 402 -9.74 -26.63 27.46
CA ARG A 402 -9.81 -26.84 28.92
C ARG A 402 -9.39 -25.63 29.76
N ASP A 403 -8.72 -24.66 29.16
CA ASP A 403 -8.22 -23.41 29.78
C ASP A 403 -8.68 -22.21 28.94
#